data_AF-A0A7V9NML7-F1
#
_entry.id   AF-A0A7V9NML7-F1
#
_cell.length_a   1.000
_cell.length_b   1.000
_cell.length_c   1.000
_cell.angle_alpha   90.00
_cell.angle_beta   90.00
_cell.angle_gamma   90.00
#
_symmetry.space_group_name_H-M   'P 1'
#
loop_
_entity.id
_entity.type
_entity.pdbx_description
1 polymer ?
#
loop_
_entity_poly.entity_id
_entity_poly.type
_entity_poly.pdbx_seq_one_letter_code
_entity_poly.pdbx_strand_id
1 'polypeptide(L)' 'KNNFLQLEVSDDGAGFDENNISENHGLDNLQSRLAALYGETAALEIERRDRFTVVSIIISATEIK' A
#
# COMPACT_ATOMS: atom_id res chain seq x y z
N LYS A 1 2.45 19.97 10.14
CA LYS A 1 1.53 19.39 9.12
C LYS A 1 2.17 18.11 8.64
N ASN A 2 1.53 16.95 8.81
CA ASN A 2 2.06 15.71 8.23
C ASN A 2 1.82 15.80 6.72
N ASN A 3 2.87 16.10 5.95
CA ASN A 3 2.78 16.16 4.49
C ASN A 3 2.97 14.74 3.96
N PHE A 4 1.87 14.05 3.68
CA PHE A 4 1.90 12.76 3.00
C PHE A 4 0.80 12.70 1.95
N LEU A 5 1.03 11.92 0.90
CA LEU A 5 0.02 11.50 -0.05
C LEU A 5 -0.50 10.13 0.39
N GLN A 6 -1.82 9.99 0.46
CA GLN A 6 -2.48 8.70 0.65
C GLN A 6 -3.40 8.42 -0.54
N LEU A 7 -3.26 7.23 -1.12
CA LEU A 7 -4.15 6.70 -2.17
C LEU A 7 -4.77 5.41 -1.65
N GLU A 8 -6.10 5.36 -1.58
CA GLU A 8 -6.84 4.16 -1.21
C GLU A 8 -7.54 3.55 -2.43
N VAL A 9 -7.50 2.21 -2.53
CA VAL A 9 -8.31 1.43 -3.45
C VAL A 9 -9.12 0.43 -2.64
N SER A 10 -10.45 0.49 -2.76
CA SER A 10 -11.37 -0.43 -2.09
C SER A 10 -12.01 -1.39 -3.09
N ASP A 11 -11.98 -2.69 -2.78
CA ASP A 11 -12.66 -3.76 -3.52
C ASP A 11 -13.68 -4.45 -2.61
N ASP A 12 -14.90 -4.69 -3.10
CA ASP A 12 -15.98 -5.33 -2.33
C ASP A 12 -16.13 -6.83 -2.64
N GLY A 13 -15.17 -7.39 -3.36
CA GLY A 13 -15.04 -8.82 -3.61
C GLY A 13 -14.47 -9.59 -2.42
N ALA A 14 -14.07 -10.84 -2.68
CA ALA A 14 -13.47 -11.71 -1.67
C ALA A 14 -12.21 -11.09 -1.04
N GLY A 15 -11.54 -10.16 -1.73
CA GLY A 15 -10.37 -9.46 -1.23
C GLY A 15 -9.13 -10.34 -1.12
N PHE A 16 -8.13 -9.84 -0.39
CA PHE A 16 -6.91 -10.58 -0.06
C PHE A 16 -6.96 -11.01 1.40
N ASP A 17 -6.44 -12.21 1.69
CA ASP A 17 -5.96 -12.55 3.04
C ASP A 17 -4.47 -12.17 3.07
N GLU A 18 -4.08 -11.33 4.02
CA GLU A 18 -2.71 -10.84 4.20
C GLU A 18 -1.71 -12.00 4.31
N ASN A 19 -2.16 -13.13 4.87
CA ASN A 19 -1.37 -14.35 5.04
C ASN A 19 -1.25 -15.17 3.75
N ASN A 20 -1.91 -14.74 2.67
CA ASN A 20 -1.99 -15.46 1.39
C ASN A 20 -1.54 -14.59 0.21
N ILE A 21 -0.82 -13.48 0.48
CA ILE A 21 -0.09 -12.74 -0.55
C ILE A 21 1.02 -13.65 -1.05
N SER A 22 0.73 -14.39 -2.11
CA SER A 22 1.69 -15.29 -2.74
C SER A 22 2.86 -14.49 -3.31
N GLU A 23 4.08 -14.98 -3.12
CA GLU A 23 5.29 -14.40 -3.70
C GLU A 23 5.14 -14.21 -5.23
N ASN A 24 5.67 -13.12 -5.79
CA ASN A 24 5.60 -12.76 -7.21
C ASN A 24 4.23 -12.30 -7.75
N HIS A 25 3.29 -11.93 -6.88
CA HIS A 25 2.03 -11.29 -7.28
C HIS A 25 2.11 -9.75 -7.30
N GLY A 26 1.04 -9.10 -7.77
CA GLY A 26 1.01 -7.65 -7.98
C GLY A 26 1.34 -6.81 -6.73
N LEU A 27 0.91 -7.24 -5.54
CA LEU A 27 1.17 -6.52 -4.28
C LEU A 27 2.62 -6.64 -3.82
N ASP A 28 3.27 -7.77 -4.05
CA ASP A 28 4.70 -7.98 -3.76
C ASP A 28 5.58 -7.10 -4.68
N ASN A 29 5.26 -7.10 -5.98
CA ASN A 29 5.89 -6.19 -6.93
C ASN A 29 5.67 -4.70 -6.57
N LEU A 30 4.47 -4.36 -6.08
CA LEU A 30 4.16 -3.00 -5.65
C LEU A 30 4.98 -2.60 -4.42
N GLN A 31 5.06 -3.47 -3.39
CA GLN A 31 5.90 -3.25 -2.20
C GLN A 31 7.37 -3.06 -2.58
N SER A 32 7.91 -3.95 -3.40
CA SER A 32 9.30 -3.87 -3.87
C SER A 32 9.58 -2.56 -4.63
N ARG A 33 8.64 -2.10 -5.45
CA ARG A 33 8.78 -0.83 -6.18
C ARG A 33 8.68 0.39 -5.27
N LEU A 34 7.78 0.37 -4.27
CA LEU A 34 7.68 1.45 -3.29
C LEU A 34 8.98 1.55 -2.48
N ALA A 35 9.52 0.42 -2.02
CA ALA A 35 10.81 0.38 -1.33
C ALA A 35 11.96 0.89 -2.22
N ALA A 36 12.00 0.51 -3.50
CA ALA A 36 13.06 0.97 -4.42
C ALA A 36 12.99 2.48 -4.74
N LEU A 37 11.79 3.07 -4.79
CA LEU A 37 11.60 4.47 -5.18
C LEU A 37 11.63 5.44 -3.98
N TYR A 38 11.09 5.02 -2.84
CA TYR A 38 10.83 5.89 -1.69
C TYR A 38 11.47 5.39 -0.39
N GLY A 39 12.03 4.18 -0.38
CA GLY A 39 12.59 3.57 0.84
C GLY A 39 11.56 3.53 1.97
N GLU A 40 12.00 3.89 3.18
CA GLU A 40 11.18 3.89 4.39
C GLU A 40 10.11 5.00 4.41
N THR A 41 10.10 5.91 3.42
CA THR A 41 9.11 7.00 3.35
C THR A 41 7.81 6.59 2.68
N ALA A 42 7.71 5.37 2.16
CA ALA A 42 6.48 4.80 1.63
C ALA A 42 6.05 3.53 2.36
N ALA A 43 4.74 3.33 2.46
CA ALA A 43 4.13 2.15 3.02
C ALA A 43 2.99 1.65 2.13
N LEU A 44 2.77 0.34 2.16
CA LEU A 44 1.57 -0.32 1.62
C LEU A 44 0.85 -0.98 2.79
N GLU A 45 -0.39 -0.56 3.03
CA GLU A 45 -1.24 -1.16 4.06
C GLU A 45 -2.42 -1.86 3.40
N ILE A 46 -2.82 -2.99 3.96
CA ILE A 46 -3.97 -3.77 3.51
C ILE A 46 -4.84 -4.01 4.74
N GLU A 47 -6.11 -3.64 4.67
CA GLU A 47 -7.06 -3.89 5.75
C GLU A 47 -8.41 -4.34 5.23
N ARG A 48 -9.16 -5.04 6.09
CA ARG A 48 -10.59 -5.32 5.87
C ARG A 48 -11.42 -4.24 6.58
N ARG A 49 -12.11 -3.40 5.80
CA ARG A 49 -13.03 -2.37 6.29
C ARG A 49 -14.46 -2.74 5.89
N ASP A 50 -15.23 -3.25 6.85
CA ASP A 50 -16.54 -3.86 6.61
C ASP A 50 -16.48 -4.98 5.55
N ARG A 51 -17.21 -4.82 4.44
CA ARG A 51 -17.22 -5.74 3.29
C ARG A 51 -16.07 -5.49 2.30
N PHE A 52 -15.30 -4.43 2.48
CA PHE A 52 -14.27 -4.02 1.53
C PHE A 52 -12.87 -4.44 1.97
N THR A 53 -12.07 -4.95 1.05
CA THR A 53 -10.61 -4.91 1.20
C THR A 53 -10.12 -3.57 0.72
N VAL A 54 -9.40 -2.85 1.58
CA VAL A 54 -8.80 -1.55 1.28
C VAL A 54 -7.30 -1.72 1.21
N VAL A 55 -6.71 -1.25 0.12
CA VAL A 55 -5.26 -1.16 -0.06
C VAL A 55 -4.88 0.32 -0.08
N SER A 56 -4.01 0.72 0.84
CA SER A 56 -3.56 2.09 1.01
C SER A 56 -2.09 2.22 0.65
N ILE A 57 -1.76 3.12 -0.26
CA ILE A 57 -0.39 3.56 -0.52
C ILE A 57 -0.20 4.89 0.21
N ILE A 58 0.77 4.93 1.11
CA ILE A 58 1.12 6.13 1.88
C ILE A 58 2.54 6.54 1.48
N ILE A 59 2.74 7.78 1.05
CA ILE A 59 4.06 8.33 0.70
C ILE A 59 4.24 9.64 1.45
N SER A 60 5.25 9.70 2.31
CA SER A 60 5.62 10.92 3.02
C SER A 60 6.31 11.87 2.05
N ALA A 61 5.94 13.14 2.09
CA ALA A 61 6.62 14.17 1.31
C ALA A 61 8.01 14.39 1.89
N THR A 62 9.03 14.04 1.11
CA THR A 62 10.40 14.44 1.40
C THR A 62 10.61 15.84 0.82
N GLU A 63 11.17 16.77 1.60
CA GLU A 63 11.62 18.04 1.04
C GLU A 63 12.68 17.74 -0.03
N ILE A 64 12.40 18.11 -1.28
CA ILE A 64 13.43 18.16 -2.31
C ILE A 64 14.29 19.38 -1.96
N LYS A 65 15.51 19.13 -1.46
CA LYS A 65 16.52 20.18 -1.24
C LYS A 65 16.97 20.80 -2.55
#